data_AF-A0A1F6HRW4-F1
#
_entry.id   AF-A0A1F6HRW4-F1
#
_cell.length_a   1.000
_cell.length_b   1.000
_cell.length_c   1.000
_cell.angle_alpha   90.00
_cell.angle_beta   90.00
_cell.angle_gamma   90.00
#
_symmetry.space_group_name_H-M   'P 1'
#
loop_
_entity.id
_entity.type
_entity.pdbx_description
1 polymer ?
#
loop_
_entity_poly.entity_id
_entity_poly.type
_entity_poly.pdbx_seq_one_letter_code
_entity_poly.pdbx_strand_id
1 'polypeptide(L)' 'MTCPKCDEGKIVKVKIKKTGKVAFMCDFCERIWLEGEDIGRDPGHVMGTNRNGEREYTLDDLEEKDQEHKSARLPTDK' A
#
# COMPACT_ATOMS: atom_id res chain seq x y z
N MET A 1 27.28 2.93 -0.93
CA MET A 1 27.06 1.56 -0.43
C MET A 1 25.88 0.96 -1.16
N THR A 2 25.96 -0.33 -1.49
CA THR A 2 24.85 -1.06 -2.13
C THR A 2 23.77 -1.36 -1.08
N CYS A 3 22.51 -1.30 -1.47
CA CYS A 3 21.38 -1.56 -0.61
C CYS A 3 21.39 -3.04 -0.17
N PRO A 4 21.49 -3.35 1.14
CA PRO A 4 21.53 -4.73 1.61
C PRO A 4 20.19 -5.46 1.44
N LYS A 5 19.12 -4.74 1.07
CA LYS A 5 17.79 -5.31 0.93
C LYS A 5 17.43 -5.71 -0.50
N CYS A 6 17.82 -4.91 -1.49
CA CYS A 6 17.56 -5.22 -2.91
C CYS A 6 18.82 -5.62 -3.69
N ASP A 7 20.02 -5.46 -3.13
CA ASP A 7 21.33 -5.73 -3.74
C ASP A 7 21.64 -4.97 -5.05
N GLU A 8 20.67 -4.24 -5.58
CA GLU A 8 20.75 -3.55 -6.88
C GLU A 8 20.85 -2.02 -6.71
N GLY A 9 20.18 -1.49 -5.68
CA GLY A 9 20.08 -0.06 -5.43
C GLY A 9 21.29 0.53 -4.73
N LYS A 10 21.51 1.85 -4.90
CA LYS A 10 22.49 2.61 -4.13
C LYS A 10 21.81 3.34 -3.00
N ILE A 11 22.47 3.36 -1.85
CA ILE A 11 22.03 4.15 -0.70
C ILE A 11 22.60 5.56 -0.83
N VAL A 12 21.70 6.53 -0.87
CA VAL A 12 21.98 7.96 -0.96
C VAL A 12 21.65 8.66 0.36
N LYS A 13 22.41 9.71 0.69
CA LYS A 13 22.17 10.52 1.87
C LYS A 13 21.13 11.59 1.56
N VAL A 14 20.07 11.64 2.34
CA VAL A 14 18.97 12.62 2.19
C VAL A 14 18.82 13.45 3.46
N LYS A 15 18.28 14.67 3.32
CA LYS A 15 17.98 15.56 4.44
C LYS A 15 16.47 15.78 4.52
N ILE A 16 15.88 15.45 5.66
CA ILE A 16 14.46 15.64 5.91
C ILE A 16 14.21 17.14 6.13
N LYS A 17 13.50 17.79 5.22
CA LYS A 17 13.26 19.26 5.28
C LYS A 17 12.58 19.71 6.57
N LYS A 18 11.61 18.94 7.06
CA LYS A 18 10.80 19.29 8.24
C LYS A 18 11.58 19.25 9.56
N THR A 19 12.46 18.26 9.72
CA THR A 19 13.20 18.03 10.97
C THR A 19 14.67 18.43 10.88
N GLY A 20 15.17 18.69 9.68
CA GLY A 20 16.59 18.92 9.40
C GLY A 20 17.48 17.67 9.53
N LYS A 21 16.90 16.53 9.94
CA LYS A 21 17.64 15.29 10.19
C LYS A 21 18.17 14.69 8.89
N VAL A 22 19.30 14.01 9.00
CA VAL A 22 19.85 13.19 7.94
C VAL A 22 19.16 11.83 7.97
N ALA A 23 18.93 11.28 6.78
CA ALA A 23 18.54 9.88 6.59
C ALA A 23 19.28 9.32 5.38
N PHE A 24 19.19 8.01 5.22
CA PHE A 24 19.74 7.26 4.11
C PHE A 24 18.58 6.61 3.37
N MET A 25 18.56 6.74 2.06
CA MET A 25 17.48 6.21 1.23
C MET A 25 18.08 5.35 0.12
N CYS A 26 17.47 4.20 -0.16
CA CYS A 26 17.80 3.44 -1.36
C CYS A 26 17.09 4.05 -2.56
N ASP A 27 17.84 4.36 -3.62
CA ASP A 27 17.32 4.95 -4.88
C ASP A 27 16.44 3.99 -5.70
N PHE A 28 16.55 2.68 -5.45
CA PHE A 28 15.80 1.66 -6.19
C PHE A 28 14.55 1.17 -5.44
N CYS A 29 14.69 0.65 -4.21
CA CYS A 29 13.58 0.07 -3.46
C CYS A 29 12.92 1.03 -2.46
N GLU A 30 13.28 2.32 -2.51
CA GLU A 30 12.66 3.41 -1.73
C GLU A 30 12.62 3.19 -0.21
N ARG A 31 13.51 2.35 0.31
CA ARG A 31 13.68 2.10 1.75
C ARG A 31 14.51 3.19 2.38
N ILE A 32 14.18 3.54 3.62
CA ILE A 32 14.80 4.63 4.35
C ILE A 32 15.27 4.18 5.73
N TRP A 33 16.45 4.63 6.09
CA TRP A 33 17.08 4.45 7.39
C TRP A 33 17.39 5.84 7.97
N LEU A 34 16.94 6.10 9.18
CA LEU A 34 17.21 7.32 9.91
C LEU A 34 18.65 7.33 10.42
N GLU A 35 19.17 8.53 10.72
CA GLU A 35 20.47 8.67 11.37
C GLU A 35 20.51 7.89 12.69
N GLY A 36 21.44 6.92 12.77
CA GLY A 36 21.61 6.02 13.90
C GLY A 36 21.10 4.59 13.69
N GLU A 37 20.35 4.32 12.62
CA GLU A 37 19.94 2.97 12.26
C GLU A 37 21.05 2.23 11.51
N ASP A 38 21.23 0.94 11.83
CA ASP A 38 22.21 0.09 11.16
C ASP A 38 21.64 -0.43 9.85
N ILE A 39 22.09 0.12 8.72
CA ILE A 39 21.54 -0.20 7.41
C ILE A 39 21.77 -1.68 7.04
N GLY A 40 22.84 -2.31 7.55
CA GLY A 40 23.19 -3.70 7.23
C GLY A 40 22.33 -4.72 7.97
N ARG A 41 21.83 -4.37 9.16
CA ARG A 41 21.01 -5.23 10.01
C ARG A 41 19.52 -4.91 9.91
N ASP A 42 19.17 -3.65 9.72
CA ASP A 42 17.79 -3.18 9.76
C ASP A 42 17.12 -3.26 8.37
N PRO A 43 15.89 -3.79 8.27
CA PRO A 43 15.17 -3.89 6.99
C PRO A 43 14.81 -2.52 6.37
N GLY A 44 14.90 -1.41 7.11
CA GLY A 44 14.58 -0.08 6.66
C GLY A 44 13.07 0.17 6.55
N HIS A 45 12.68 1.42 6.72
CA HIS A 45 11.30 1.88 6.68
C HIS A 45 10.84 2.08 5.23
N VAL A 46 9.62 1.63 4.93
CA VAL A 46 8.96 1.96 3.65
C VAL A 46 8.28 3.31 3.80
N MET A 47 8.51 4.22 2.87
CA MET A 47 7.74 5.46 2.75
C MET A 47 6.31 5.14 2.29
N GLY A 48 5.48 4.64 3.21
CA GLY A 48 4.06 4.50 2.97
C GLY A 48 3.42 5.88 2.98
N THR A 49 2.80 6.28 1.86
CA THR A 49 1.79 7.32 1.92
C THR A 49 0.73 6.84 2.91
N ASN A 50 0.42 7.72 3.85
CA ASN A 50 -0.63 7.56 4.85
C ASN A 50 -1.86 7.00 4.13
N ARG A 51 -2.15 5.72 4.36
CA ARG A 51 -3.46 5.15 4.10
C ARG A 51 -4.43 5.82 5.09
N ASN A 52 -4.82 7.07 4.81
CA ASN A 52 -6.22 7.40 4.97
C ASN A 52 -6.93 6.43 4.01
N GLY A 53 -7.33 5.28 4.54
CA GLY A 53 -7.87 4.16 3.80
C GLY A 53 -9.22 4.52 3.20
N GLU A 54 -9.19 5.15 2.04
CA GLU A 54 -10.33 5.24 1.14
C GLU A 54 -9.97 4.54 -0.17
N ARG A 55 -10.03 3.21 -0.13
CA ARG A 55 -10.77 2.38 -1.12
C ARG A 55 -10.44 0.92 -0.97
N GLU A 56 -11.48 0.11 -0.78
CA GLU A 56 -11.75 -0.98 -1.73
C GLU A 56 -13.26 -1.26 -1.72
N TYR A 57 -13.94 -0.91 -2.82
CA TYR A 57 -15.18 -1.59 -3.21
C TYR A 57 -14.70 -2.91 -3.83
N THR A 58 -15.04 -4.05 -3.24
CA THR A 58 -14.83 -5.34 -3.88
C THR A 58 -15.78 -5.42 -5.08
N LEU A 59 -15.20 -5.58 -6.27
CA LEU A 59 -15.87 -5.77 -7.56
C LEU A 59 -16.56 -7.15 -7.66
N ASP A 60 -17.10 -7.65 -6.55
CA ASP A 60 -17.79 -8.95 -6.42
C ASP A 60 -19.32 -8.81 -6.54
N ASP A 61 -19.86 -7.59 -6.62
CA ASP A 61 -21.28 -7.32 -6.93
C ASP A 61 -21.48 -7.05 -8.45
N LEU A 62 -20.72 -7.75 -9.30
CA LEU A 62 -21.04 -7.86 -10.73
C LEU A 62 -21.76 -9.17 -11.09
N GLU A 63 -22.18 -9.96 -10.10
CA GLU A 63 -23.13 -11.04 -10.35
C GLU A 63 -24.56 -10.51 -10.46
N GLU A 64 -24.99 -10.48 -11.72
CA GLU A 64 -26.36 -10.67 -12.19
C GLU A 64 -27.30 -9.45 -12.09
N LYS A 65 -27.22 -8.62 -13.14
CA LYS A 65 -28.44 -8.08 -13.75
C LYS A 65 -29.28 -9.26 -14.25
N ASP A 66 -30.23 -9.74 -13.45
CA ASP A 66 -31.46 -10.30 -13.99
C ASP A 66 -32.64 -9.41 -13.61
N GLN A 67 -33.36 -9.01 -14.65
CA GLN A 67 -34.43 -8.04 -14.62
C GLN A 67 -35.62 -8.58 -13.82
N GLU A 68 -36.28 -7.67 -13.12
CA GLU A 68 -37.56 -7.95 -12.48
C GLU A 68 -38.55 -8.61 -13.45
N HIS A 69 -39.12 -9.75 -13.06
CA HIS A 69 -40.45 -10.13 -13.52
C HIS A 69 -41.22 -10.77 -12.36
N LYS A 70 -41.90 -9.92 -11.58
CA LYS A 70 -43.03 -10.36 -10.74
C LYS A 70 -44.13 -10.89 -11.68
N SER A 71 -44.14 -12.19 -11.93
CA SER A 71 -45.31 -12.85 -12.49
C SER A 71 -46.29 -13.17 -11.35
N ALA A 72 -47.36 -12.39 -11.31
CA ALA A 72 -48.51 -12.66 -10.44
C ALA A 72 -49.18 -14.00 -10.80
N ARG A 73 -49.61 -14.77 -9.79
CA ARG A 73 -51.02 -15.22 -9.60
C ARG A 73 -51.20 -16.15 -8.37
N LEU A 74 -52.41 -16.04 -7.84
CA LEU A 74 -53.00 -16.58 -6.61
C LEU A 74 -52.96 -18.12 -6.50
N PRO A 75 -53.00 -18.65 -5.27
CA PRO A 75 -53.77 -19.85 -4.99
C PRO A 75 -55.05 -19.52 -4.21
N THR A 76 -56.15 -19.86 -4.86
CA THR A 76 -57.50 -20.02 -4.36
C THR A 76 -57.63 -21.14 -3.33
N ASP A 77 -58.52 -20.92 -2.36
CA ASP A 77 -59.45 -21.89 -1.75
C ASP A 77 -58.92 -22.95 -0.76
N LYS A 78 -59.36 -22.85 0.51
CA LYS A 78 -60.35 -23.77 1.09
C LYS A 78 -60.96 -23.28 2.40
#